data_AF-A0A261EUH7-F1
#
_entry.id   AF-A0A261EUH7-F1
#
_cell.length_a   1.000
_cell.length_b   1.000
_cell.length_c   1.000
_cell.angle_alpha   90.00
_cell.angle_beta   90.00
_cell.angle_gamma   90.00
#
_symmetry.space_group_name_H-M   'P 1'
#
loop_
_entity.id
_entity.type
_entity.pdbx_description
1 polymer ?
#
loop_
_entity_poly.entity_id
_entity_poly.type
_entity_poly.pdbx_seq_one_letter_code
_entity_poly.pdbx_strand_id
1 'polypeptide(L)'
;MLAQFIQACQGTLAPALVAMVFSALLGVDEGGDRPRSARWRLYGFLVGLAAAIVFAAVRGTGALNQRTVVTVPTLWACLVADALALAVVFVSRRAVAGWRDHPAVLDACNLVAAGAIALTAFRALPGVILQLTNFIETGQPVFTSAMLLRALGFLFGIGLAVGTAVLARSLYASVPRGVFVLCAALLELVMLAQHLTDLLKVLQSVRRVRLHGAAFRLLAVLVNHATWFALAQVAVFLIAVVTAIVSGIRMSPAGPISPRDFRYLPGIPRVLAYGGEPNEAIVRRRRKFRRHAIACAVWTLVASVGVTVALTYGVAATQRVITLSDPEPYQVSEGTITIPYTQVEDGHLHRFQYTAADGTVMRFIIIRKNGNSYGVGLDACANCGDAGYYEKDGKIICKKCDVAINLATIGFKGGCNPIPFDYTSQDGAIQIQTTTLDALSGNFS
;
A
#
# COMPACT_ATOMS: atom_id res chain seq x y z
N MET A 1 -0.61 13.53 -1.60
CA MET A 1 -0.80 12.68 -2.80
C MET A 1 -0.30 11.26 -2.58
N LEU A 2 1.01 11.04 -2.41
CA LEU A 2 1.62 9.71 -2.43
C LEU A 2 1.05 8.73 -1.38
N ALA A 3 0.87 9.19 -0.14
CA ALA A 3 0.28 8.36 0.92
C ALA A 3 -1.15 7.88 0.58
N GLN A 4 -2.00 8.76 0.05
CA GLN A 4 -3.35 8.42 -0.37
C GLN A 4 -3.35 7.45 -1.56
N PHE A 5 -2.43 7.65 -2.50
CA PHE A 5 -2.25 6.73 -3.62
C PHE A 5 -1.90 5.31 -3.17
N ILE A 6 -0.91 5.17 -2.28
CA ILE A 6 -0.44 3.87 -1.78
C ILE A 6 -1.54 3.16 -1.00
N GLN A 7 -2.16 3.86 -0.04
CA GLN A 7 -3.17 3.24 0.82
C GLN A 7 -4.42 2.85 0.03
N ALA A 8 -4.86 3.69 -0.92
CA ALA A 8 -5.99 3.36 -1.78
C ALA A 8 -5.69 2.19 -2.74
N CYS A 9 -4.48 2.16 -3.32
CA CYS A 9 -4.03 1.06 -4.16
C CYS A 9 -4.00 -0.26 -3.36
N GLN A 10 -3.29 -0.29 -2.23
CA GLN A 10 -3.16 -1.47 -1.39
C GLN A 10 -4.51 -2.00 -0.89
N GLY A 11 -5.40 -1.11 -0.44
CA GLY A 11 -6.71 -1.49 0.09
C GLY A 11 -7.73 -1.93 -0.96
N THR A 12 -7.55 -1.54 -2.22
CA THR A 12 -8.49 -1.89 -3.32
C THR A 12 -8.05 -3.13 -4.11
N LEU A 13 -6.77 -3.49 -4.04
CA LEU A 13 -6.16 -4.53 -4.86
C LEU A 13 -6.80 -5.92 -4.67
N ALA A 14 -6.85 -6.40 -3.43
CA ALA A 14 -7.42 -7.71 -3.11
C ALA A 14 -8.88 -7.89 -3.59
N PRO A 15 -9.84 -7.00 -3.23
CA PRO A 15 -11.23 -7.17 -3.68
C PRO A 15 -11.35 -7.06 -5.21
N ALA A 16 -10.54 -6.23 -5.88
CA ALA A 16 -10.55 -6.14 -7.34
C ALA A 16 -10.07 -7.44 -8.01
N LEU A 17 -8.99 -8.05 -7.51
CA LEU A 17 -8.44 -9.30 -8.04
C LEU A 17 -9.35 -10.50 -7.79
N VAL A 18 -9.91 -10.65 -6.59
CA VAL A 18 -10.84 -11.74 -6.25
C VAL A 18 -12.12 -11.63 -7.08
N ALA A 19 -12.71 -10.43 -7.19
CA ALA A 19 -13.88 -10.20 -8.03
C ALA A 19 -13.58 -10.53 -9.50
N MET A 20 -12.39 -10.18 -9.98
CA MET A 20 -11.95 -10.49 -11.34
C MET A 20 -11.81 -11.99 -11.60
N VAL A 21 -11.16 -12.73 -10.70
CA VAL A 21 -10.93 -14.17 -10.84
C VAL A 21 -12.24 -14.92 -10.94
N PHE A 22 -13.17 -14.67 -10.00
CA PHE A 22 -14.47 -15.33 -10.04
C PHE A 22 -15.32 -14.86 -11.21
N SER A 23 -15.21 -13.58 -11.60
CA SER A 23 -15.82 -13.07 -12.83
C SER A 23 -15.34 -13.84 -14.07
N ALA A 24 -14.07 -14.23 -14.14
CA ALA A 24 -13.47 -14.93 -15.27
C ALA A 24 -13.79 -16.43 -15.25
N LEU A 25 -13.67 -17.08 -14.10
CA LEU A 25 -13.83 -18.53 -13.98
C LEU A 25 -15.28 -19.02 -14.07
N LEU A 26 -16.23 -18.24 -13.55
CA LEU A 26 -17.67 -18.55 -13.49
C LEU A 26 -18.49 -17.75 -14.51
N GLY A 27 -17.83 -17.02 -15.42
CA GLY A 27 -18.52 -16.30 -16.50
C GLY A 27 -19.12 -17.25 -17.53
N VAL A 28 -20.39 -17.03 -17.87
CA VAL A 28 -21.12 -17.74 -18.92
C VAL A 28 -21.72 -16.68 -19.83
N ASP A 29 -21.29 -16.63 -21.10
CA ASP A 29 -21.92 -15.81 -22.14
C ASP A 29 -22.06 -16.68 -23.40
N GLU A 30 -23.21 -17.34 -23.53
CA GLU A 30 -23.64 -17.99 -24.77
C GLU A 30 -24.92 -17.30 -25.25
N GLY A 31 -24.81 -16.48 -26.32
CA GLY A 31 -25.97 -16.09 -27.14
C GLY A 31 -27.10 -15.32 -26.44
N GLY A 32 -26.85 -14.63 -25.33
CA GLY A 32 -27.84 -13.80 -24.63
C GLY A 32 -28.59 -14.48 -23.49
N ASP A 33 -28.43 -15.79 -23.33
CA ASP A 33 -29.02 -16.58 -22.25
C ASP A 33 -28.05 -16.66 -21.06
N ARG A 34 -28.51 -16.27 -19.86
CA ARG A 34 -27.65 -16.11 -18.68
C ARG A 34 -28.25 -16.84 -17.47
N PRO A 35 -27.42 -17.50 -16.65
CA PRO A 35 -27.89 -18.11 -15.42
C PRO A 35 -28.44 -17.03 -14.48
N ARG A 36 -29.44 -17.39 -13.67
CA ARG A 36 -30.02 -16.51 -12.64
C ARG A 36 -28.95 -15.92 -11.72
N SER A 37 -27.92 -16.68 -11.41
CA SER A 37 -26.80 -16.29 -10.54
C SER A 37 -25.72 -15.43 -11.21
N ALA A 38 -25.84 -15.09 -12.50
CA ALA A 38 -24.80 -14.34 -13.24
C ALA A 38 -24.37 -13.03 -12.57
N ARG A 39 -25.31 -12.35 -11.88
CA ARG A 39 -25.10 -11.08 -11.18
C ARG A 39 -24.77 -11.21 -9.70
N TRP A 40 -24.81 -12.42 -9.12
CA TRP A 40 -24.61 -12.59 -7.67
C TRP A 40 -23.24 -12.13 -7.19
N ARG A 41 -22.20 -12.30 -8.01
CA ARG A 41 -20.84 -11.76 -7.73
C ARG A 41 -20.84 -10.24 -7.59
N LEU A 42 -21.60 -9.53 -8.43
CA LEU A 42 -21.76 -8.08 -8.34
C LEU A 42 -22.55 -7.71 -7.08
N TYR A 43 -23.64 -8.42 -6.79
CA TYR A 43 -24.40 -8.21 -5.54
C TYR A 43 -23.54 -8.45 -4.30
N GLY A 44 -22.69 -9.48 -4.30
CA GLY A 44 -21.72 -9.74 -3.24
C GLY A 44 -20.78 -8.54 -3.03
N PHE A 45 -20.21 -7.99 -4.10
CA PHE A 45 -19.40 -6.76 -4.02
C PHE A 45 -20.19 -5.58 -3.46
N LEU A 46 -21.40 -5.32 -3.95
CA LEU A 46 -22.24 -4.22 -3.49
C LEU A 46 -22.63 -4.36 -2.01
N VAL A 47 -22.96 -5.57 -1.56
CA VAL A 47 -23.25 -5.88 -0.16
C VAL A 47 -22.02 -5.65 0.71
N GLY A 48 -20.85 -6.14 0.29
CA GLY A 48 -19.59 -5.94 0.99
C GLY A 48 -19.19 -4.45 1.08
N LEU A 49 -19.37 -3.70 0.00
CA LEU A 49 -19.13 -2.26 -0.04
C LEU A 49 -20.10 -1.49 0.87
N ALA A 50 -21.40 -1.80 0.83
CA ALA A 50 -22.38 -1.18 1.70
C ALA A 50 -22.05 -1.44 3.18
N ALA A 51 -21.72 -2.69 3.52
CA ALA A 51 -21.29 -3.06 4.87
C ALA A 51 -19.99 -2.34 5.26
N ALA A 52 -19.04 -2.17 4.34
CA ALA A 52 -17.80 -1.42 4.58
C ALA A 52 -18.06 0.06 4.87
N ILE A 53 -18.99 0.69 4.14
CA ILE A 53 -19.40 2.10 4.36
C ILE A 53 -20.03 2.24 5.73
N VAL A 54 -21.01 1.39 6.07
CA VAL A 54 -21.65 1.41 7.39
C VAL A 54 -20.61 1.22 8.49
N PHE A 55 -19.73 0.22 8.36
CA PHE A 55 -18.70 -0.04 9.36
C PHE A 55 -17.70 1.11 9.48
N ALA A 56 -17.28 1.73 8.37
CA ALA A 56 -16.43 2.90 8.38
C ALA A 56 -17.10 4.10 9.07
N ALA A 57 -18.39 4.34 8.83
CA ALA A 57 -19.15 5.42 9.45
C ALA A 57 -19.29 5.21 10.97
N VAL A 58 -19.69 4.02 11.40
CA VAL A 58 -19.80 3.68 12.83
C VAL A 58 -18.43 3.76 13.51
N ARG A 59 -17.35 3.35 12.82
CA ARG A 59 -15.99 3.50 13.34
C ARG A 59 -15.56 4.96 13.43
N GLY A 60 -15.94 5.79 12.46
CA GLY A 60 -15.59 7.22 12.42
C GLY A 60 -16.24 8.03 13.54
N THR A 61 -17.41 7.63 14.02
CA THR A 61 -18.13 8.29 15.13
C THR A 61 -17.66 7.87 16.52
N GLY A 62 -16.76 6.90 16.63
CA GLY A 62 -16.29 6.37 17.92
C GLY A 62 -17.31 5.49 18.65
N ALA A 63 -18.48 5.21 18.07
CA ALA A 63 -19.53 4.38 18.69
C ALA A 63 -19.09 2.92 18.94
N LEU A 64 -18.06 2.44 18.24
CA LEU A 64 -17.47 1.11 18.44
C LEU A 64 -16.31 1.14 19.44
N ASN A 65 -16.61 0.86 20.71
CA ASN A 65 -15.64 0.81 21.80
C ASN A 65 -14.67 -0.40 21.73
N GLN A 66 -15.05 -1.50 21.05
CA GLN A 66 -14.21 -2.70 20.91
C GLN A 66 -14.24 -3.23 19.47
N ARG A 67 -13.16 -2.97 18.71
CA ARG A 67 -13.02 -3.43 17.30
C ARG A 67 -12.99 -4.95 17.16
N THR A 68 -12.61 -5.65 18.22
CA THR A 68 -12.43 -7.10 18.28
C THR A 68 -13.73 -7.87 18.10
N VAL A 69 -14.87 -7.30 18.53
CA VAL A 69 -16.20 -7.91 18.42
C VAL A 69 -16.61 -8.11 16.96
N VAL A 70 -16.26 -7.18 16.07
CA VAL A 70 -16.55 -7.30 14.63
C VAL A 70 -15.40 -7.99 13.88
N THR A 71 -14.14 -7.69 14.27
CA THR A 71 -12.96 -8.17 13.54
C THR A 71 -12.78 -9.68 13.64
N VAL A 72 -12.95 -10.29 14.81
CA VAL A 72 -12.70 -11.73 14.99
C VAL A 72 -13.72 -12.60 14.23
N PRO A 73 -15.05 -12.40 14.35
CA PRO A 73 -16.02 -13.22 13.62
C PRO A 73 -15.89 -13.07 12.10
N THR A 74 -15.60 -11.85 11.62
CA THR A 74 -15.48 -11.60 10.18
C THR A 74 -14.22 -12.22 9.60
N LEU A 75 -13.11 -12.29 10.35
CA LEU A 75 -11.92 -13.03 9.92
C LEU A 75 -12.13 -14.55 9.91
N TRP A 76 -12.89 -15.11 10.85
CA TRP A 76 -13.32 -16.51 10.77
C TRP A 76 -14.17 -16.78 9.53
N ALA A 77 -15.14 -15.89 9.24
CA ALA A 77 -15.95 -15.98 8.04
C ALA A 77 -15.10 -15.89 6.76
N CYS A 78 -14.10 -15.00 6.73
CA CYS A 78 -13.12 -14.92 5.63
C CYS A 78 -12.40 -16.24 5.42
N LEU A 79 -11.85 -16.87 6.47
CA LEU A 79 -11.14 -18.15 6.32
C LEU A 79 -12.02 -19.26 5.74
N VAL A 80 -13.27 -19.33 6.18
CA VAL A 80 -14.24 -20.30 5.63
C VAL A 80 -14.54 -19.96 4.17
N ALA A 81 -14.78 -18.68 3.87
CA ALA A 81 -15.07 -18.23 2.50
C ALA A 81 -13.89 -18.47 1.56
N ASP A 82 -12.65 -18.18 1.96
CA ASP A 82 -11.43 -18.40 1.18
C ASP A 82 -11.21 -19.90 0.89
N ALA A 83 -11.44 -20.76 1.88
CA ALA A 83 -11.34 -22.22 1.70
C ALA A 83 -12.39 -22.75 0.70
N LEU A 84 -13.63 -22.26 0.81
CA LEU A 84 -14.70 -22.61 -0.13
C LEU A 84 -14.45 -22.02 -1.52
N ALA A 85 -13.95 -20.78 -1.60
CA ALA A 85 -13.57 -20.08 -2.82
C ALA A 85 -12.46 -20.84 -3.56
N LEU A 86 -11.45 -21.33 -2.83
CA LEU A 86 -10.41 -22.20 -3.37
C LEU A 86 -10.99 -23.51 -3.94
N ALA A 87 -11.95 -24.14 -3.26
CA ALA A 87 -12.64 -25.31 -3.80
C ALA A 87 -13.42 -24.99 -5.09
N VAL A 88 -14.09 -23.82 -5.14
CA VAL A 88 -14.79 -23.33 -6.33
C VAL A 88 -13.84 -23.12 -7.50
N VAL A 89 -12.60 -22.67 -7.29
CA VAL A 89 -11.59 -22.52 -8.36
C VAL A 89 -11.39 -23.84 -9.11
N PHE A 90 -11.28 -24.96 -8.40
CA PHE A 90 -11.08 -26.28 -9.01
C PHE A 90 -12.36 -26.86 -9.65
N VAL A 91 -13.53 -26.59 -9.07
CA VAL A 91 -14.83 -27.06 -9.58
C VAL A 91 -15.35 -26.20 -10.75
N SER A 92 -14.85 -24.96 -10.89
CA SER A 92 -15.33 -23.95 -11.85
C SER A 92 -15.51 -24.47 -13.28
N ARG A 93 -14.63 -25.37 -13.74
CA ARG A 93 -14.72 -25.94 -15.09
C ARG A 93 -15.98 -26.78 -15.25
N ARG A 94 -16.28 -27.65 -14.28
CA ARG A 94 -17.48 -28.50 -14.29
C ARG A 94 -18.73 -27.68 -14.04
N ALA A 95 -18.66 -26.65 -13.19
CA ALA A 95 -19.79 -25.78 -12.91
C ALA A 95 -20.25 -24.98 -14.14
N VAL A 96 -19.31 -24.52 -14.97
CA VAL A 96 -19.62 -23.76 -16.20
C VAL A 96 -19.93 -24.66 -17.39
N ALA A 97 -19.21 -25.79 -17.54
CA ALA A 97 -19.45 -26.72 -18.63
C ALA A 97 -20.76 -27.49 -18.41
N GLY A 98 -21.74 -27.34 -19.31
CA GLY A 98 -23.04 -27.99 -19.14
C GLY A 98 -23.84 -27.41 -17.97
N TRP A 99 -23.68 -26.12 -17.65
CA TRP A 99 -24.39 -25.48 -16.53
C TRP A 99 -25.92 -25.63 -16.61
N ARG A 100 -26.48 -25.82 -17.82
CA ARG A 100 -27.91 -26.09 -18.05
C ARG A 100 -28.35 -27.42 -17.42
N ASP A 101 -27.47 -28.41 -17.41
CA ASP A 101 -27.75 -29.73 -16.85
C ASP A 101 -27.67 -29.72 -15.32
N HIS A 102 -26.86 -28.80 -14.76
CA HIS A 102 -26.61 -28.69 -13.32
C HIS A 102 -26.61 -27.24 -12.82
N PRO A 103 -27.73 -26.49 -12.94
CA PRO A 103 -27.77 -25.06 -12.61
C PRO A 103 -27.50 -24.79 -11.13
N ALA A 104 -27.92 -25.71 -10.24
CA ALA A 104 -27.68 -25.61 -8.81
C ALA A 104 -26.19 -25.58 -8.44
N VAL A 105 -25.32 -26.28 -9.20
CA VAL A 105 -23.87 -26.29 -8.95
C VAL A 105 -23.27 -24.92 -9.28
N LEU A 106 -23.66 -24.34 -10.41
CA LEU A 106 -23.21 -23.00 -10.80
C LEU A 106 -23.73 -21.93 -9.84
N ASP A 107 -24.98 -22.04 -9.40
CA ASP A 107 -25.59 -21.14 -8.41
C ASP A 107 -24.85 -21.23 -7.06
N ALA A 108 -24.53 -22.43 -6.58
CA ALA A 108 -23.73 -22.63 -5.37
C ALA A 108 -22.33 -22.04 -5.50
N CYS A 109 -21.64 -22.26 -6.63
CA CYS A 109 -20.34 -21.64 -6.89
C CYS A 109 -20.42 -20.11 -6.91
N ASN A 110 -21.46 -19.53 -7.53
CA ASN A 110 -21.66 -18.09 -7.57
C ASN A 110 -22.02 -17.52 -6.19
N LEU A 111 -22.73 -18.26 -5.34
CA LEU A 111 -23.03 -17.87 -3.97
C LEU A 111 -21.77 -17.81 -3.11
N VAL A 112 -20.93 -18.85 -3.18
CA VAL A 112 -19.63 -18.90 -2.49
C VAL A 112 -18.73 -17.75 -2.97
N ALA A 113 -18.62 -17.56 -4.28
CA ALA A 113 -17.84 -16.46 -4.85
C ALA A 113 -18.38 -15.09 -4.42
N ALA A 114 -19.70 -14.91 -4.38
CA ALA A 114 -20.31 -13.66 -3.90
C ALA A 114 -19.99 -13.41 -2.41
N GLY A 115 -20.03 -14.46 -1.57
CA GLY A 115 -19.66 -14.39 -0.16
C GLY A 115 -18.19 -14.02 0.05
N ALA A 116 -17.27 -14.67 -0.68
CA ALA A 116 -15.85 -14.35 -0.64
C ALA A 116 -15.55 -12.91 -1.08
N ILE A 117 -16.16 -12.46 -2.19
CA ILE A 117 -16.04 -11.07 -2.65
C ILE A 117 -16.59 -10.09 -1.61
N ALA A 118 -17.76 -10.38 -1.02
CA ALA A 118 -18.38 -9.52 -0.02
C ALA A 118 -17.51 -9.36 1.23
N LEU A 119 -16.97 -10.47 1.75
CA LEU A 119 -16.12 -10.48 2.94
C LEU A 119 -14.78 -9.79 2.69
N THR A 120 -14.14 -10.05 1.56
CA THR A 120 -12.89 -9.38 1.16
C THR A 120 -13.10 -7.87 0.99
N ALA A 121 -14.19 -7.45 0.33
CA ALA A 121 -14.53 -6.03 0.20
C ALA A 121 -14.83 -5.40 1.58
N PHE A 122 -15.61 -6.06 2.42
CA PHE A 122 -15.93 -5.61 3.77
C PHE A 122 -14.67 -5.42 4.64
N ARG A 123 -13.67 -6.30 4.51
CA ARG A 123 -12.44 -6.23 5.29
C ARG A 123 -11.46 -5.19 4.76
N ALA A 124 -11.34 -5.05 3.45
CA ALA A 124 -10.33 -4.21 2.83
C ALA A 124 -10.77 -2.74 2.69
N LEU A 125 -12.03 -2.48 2.30
CA LEU A 125 -12.49 -1.15 1.91
C LEU A 125 -12.75 -0.15 3.05
N PRO A 126 -13.03 -0.51 4.32
CA PRO A 126 -13.22 0.49 5.37
C PRO A 126 -12.01 1.40 5.55
N GLY A 127 -10.79 0.88 5.38
CA GLY A 127 -9.56 1.68 5.44
C GLY A 127 -9.41 2.63 4.24
N VAL A 128 -9.92 2.25 3.07
CA VAL A 128 -9.97 3.10 1.87
C VAL A 128 -11.04 4.18 2.06
N ILE A 129 -12.21 3.84 2.58
CA ILE A 129 -13.31 4.80 2.81
C ILE A 129 -12.91 5.86 3.85
N LEU A 130 -12.24 5.46 4.93
CA LEU A 130 -11.76 6.39 5.95
C LEU A 130 -10.67 7.35 5.43
N GLN A 131 -10.04 7.10 4.28
CA GLN A 131 -9.12 8.08 3.70
C GLN A 131 -9.82 9.32 3.14
N LEU A 132 -11.12 9.21 2.83
CA LEU A 132 -11.92 10.33 2.33
C LEU A 132 -11.98 11.47 3.36
N THR A 133 -11.92 11.15 4.66
CA THR A 133 -11.86 12.16 5.72
C THR A 133 -10.48 12.81 5.85
N ASN A 134 -9.44 12.21 5.25
CA ASN A 134 -8.05 12.68 5.33
C ASN A 134 -7.66 13.55 4.11
N PHE A 135 -8.61 13.96 3.29
CA PHE A 135 -8.34 14.87 2.17
C PHE A 135 -8.16 16.31 2.64
N ILE A 136 -8.98 16.72 3.61
CA ILE A 136 -8.96 18.05 4.21
C ILE A 136 -8.21 17.94 5.54
N GLU A 137 -7.16 18.73 5.70
CA GLU A 137 -6.49 18.87 7.00
C GLU A 137 -7.32 19.76 7.92
N THR A 138 -7.39 19.39 9.19
CA THR A 138 -8.12 20.17 10.20
C THR A 138 -7.58 21.61 10.24
N GLY A 139 -8.47 22.59 10.09
CA GLY A 139 -8.12 24.01 10.11
C GLY A 139 -7.66 24.61 8.77
N GLN A 140 -7.65 23.84 7.68
CA GLN A 140 -7.38 24.35 6.33
C GLN A 140 -8.68 24.64 5.56
N PRO A 141 -8.65 25.57 4.56
CA PRO A 141 -9.77 25.76 3.66
C PRO A 141 -10.18 24.46 2.96
N VAL A 142 -11.47 24.30 2.69
CA VAL A 142 -12.03 23.09 2.05
C VAL A 142 -11.43 22.86 0.66
N PHE A 143 -11.08 23.91 -0.08
CA PHE A 143 -10.53 23.82 -1.42
C PHE A 143 -9.07 24.32 -1.45
N THR A 144 -8.12 23.38 -1.47
CA THR A 144 -6.68 23.67 -1.62
C THR A 144 -6.05 22.78 -2.68
N SER A 145 -4.94 23.25 -3.28
CA SER A 145 -4.13 22.43 -4.20
C SER A 145 -3.67 21.13 -3.55
N ALA A 146 -3.38 21.15 -2.25
CA ALA A 146 -3.01 19.97 -1.47
C ALA A 146 -4.18 18.95 -1.37
N MET A 147 -5.41 19.42 -1.14
CA MET A 147 -6.60 18.57 -1.14
C MET A 147 -6.80 17.91 -2.52
N LEU A 148 -6.71 18.69 -3.62
CA LEU A 148 -6.85 18.16 -4.98
C LEU A 148 -5.79 17.09 -5.28
N LEU A 149 -4.53 17.34 -4.90
CA LEU A 149 -3.45 16.36 -5.04
C LEU A 149 -3.66 15.10 -4.20
N ARG A 150 -4.27 15.20 -3.01
CA ARG A 150 -4.66 14.03 -2.19
C ARG A 150 -5.79 13.24 -2.85
N ALA A 151 -6.82 13.91 -3.35
CA ALA A 151 -7.95 13.29 -4.04
C ALA A 151 -7.52 12.60 -5.35
N LEU A 152 -6.66 13.26 -6.15
CA LEU A 152 -6.07 12.65 -7.35
C LEU A 152 -5.23 11.43 -7.01
N GLY A 153 -4.37 11.53 -5.98
CA GLY A 153 -3.60 10.38 -5.50
C GLY A 153 -4.48 9.19 -5.16
N PHE A 154 -5.55 9.42 -4.41
CA PHE A 154 -6.54 8.40 -4.06
C PHE A 154 -7.21 7.76 -5.30
N LEU A 155 -7.70 8.57 -6.24
CA LEU A 155 -8.33 8.09 -7.47
C LEU A 155 -7.38 7.28 -8.34
N PHE A 156 -6.13 7.74 -8.50
CA PHE A 156 -5.10 7.00 -9.22
C PHE A 156 -4.72 5.69 -8.52
N GLY A 157 -4.74 5.65 -7.19
CA GLY A 157 -4.49 4.43 -6.43
C GLY A 157 -5.57 3.37 -6.69
N ILE A 158 -6.84 3.76 -6.62
CA ILE A 158 -7.98 2.90 -6.99
C ILE A 158 -7.87 2.48 -8.47
N GLY A 159 -7.58 3.45 -9.35
CA GLY A 159 -7.45 3.22 -10.79
C GLY A 159 -6.36 2.21 -11.14
N LEU A 160 -5.20 2.26 -10.47
CA LEU A 160 -4.13 1.30 -10.65
C LEU A 160 -4.54 -0.11 -10.17
N ALA A 161 -5.18 -0.23 -9.01
CA ALA A 161 -5.64 -1.51 -8.47
C ALA A 161 -6.70 -2.18 -9.37
N VAL A 162 -7.74 -1.42 -9.74
CA VAL A 162 -8.81 -1.90 -10.62
C VAL A 162 -8.28 -2.15 -12.03
N GLY A 163 -7.45 -1.27 -12.56
CA GLY A 163 -6.80 -1.42 -13.86
C GLY A 163 -5.94 -2.68 -13.93
N THR A 164 -5.17 -2.97 -12.88
CA THR A 164 -4.39 -4.23 -12.77
C THR A 164 -5.30 -5.45 -12.84
N ALA A 165 -6.42 -5.45 -12.12
CA ALA A 165 -7.39 -6.54 -12.18
C ALA A 165 -8.01 -6.68 -13.58
N VAL A 166 -8.45 -5.59 -14.21
CA VAL A 166 -9.00 -5.61 -15.57
C VAL A 166 -7.99 -6.14 -16.60
N LEU A 167 -6.72 -5.74 -16.49
CA LEU A 167 -5.65 -6.25 -17.36
C LEU A 167 -5.40 -7.74 -17.10
N ALA A 168 -5.32 -8.17 -15.85
CA ALA A 168 -5.19 -9.58 -15.49
C ALA A 168 -6.38 -10.42 -15.99
N ARG A 169 -7.60 -9.87 -16.01
CA ARG A 169 -8.79 -10.52 -16.60
C ARG A 169 -8.57 -10.86 -18.07
N SER A 170 -7.97 -9.94 -18.82
CA SER A 170 -7.75 -10.13 -20.26
C SER A 170 -6.79 -11.28 -20.58
N LEU A 171 -5.92 -11.64 -19.63
CA LEU A 171 -5.04 -12.82 -19.76
C LEU A 171 -5.84 -14.13 -19.83
N TYR A 172 -7.04 -14.20 -19.24
CA TYR A 172 -7.88 -15.40 -19.27
C TYR A 172 -8.16 -15.90 -20.70
N ALA A 173 -8.35 -14.98 -21.66
CA ALA A 173 -8.56 -15.31 -23.06
C ALA A 173 -7.27 -15.71 -23.80
N SER A 174 -6.11 -15.40 -23.22
CA SER A 174 -4.79 -15.55 -23.85
C SER A 174 -3.98 -16.75 -23.33
N VAL A 175 -4.40 -17.36 -22.21
CA VAL A 175 -3.69 -18.47 -21.56
C VAL A 175 -4.54 -19.75 -21.49
N PRO A 176 -3.92 -20.93 -21.39
CA PRO A 176 -4.60 -22.15 -21.00
C PRO A 176 -5.45 -21.97 -19.74
N ARG A 177 -6.71 -22.46 -19.75
CA ARG A 177 -7.57 -22.42 -18.56
C ARG A 177 -6.88 -22.99 -17.31
N GLY A 178 -6.11 -24.08 -17.44
CA GLY A 178 -5.37 -24.66 -16.32
C GLY A 178 -4.33 -23.72 -15.70
N VAL A 179 -3.67 -22.88 -16.51
CA VAL A 179 -2.74 -21.86 -16.02
C VAL A 179 -3.48 -20.76 -15.28
N PHE A 180 -4.62 -20.30 -15.82
CA PHE A 180 -5.42 -19.30 -15.10
C PHE A 180 -6.03 -19.84 -13.80
N VAL A 181 -6.46 -21.11 -13.79
CA VAL A 181 -6.91 -21.81 -12.57
C VAL A 181 -5.78 -21.91 -11.55
N LEU A 182 -4.54 -22.17 -11.98
CA LEU A 182 -3.38 -22.14 -11.09
C LEU A 182 -3.18 -20.74 -10.50
N CYS A 183 -3.18 -19.68 -11.31
CA CYS A 183 -3.05 -18.30 -10.80
C CYS A 183 -4.16 -17.95 -9.81
N ALA A 184 -5.40 -18.35 -10.11
CA ALA A 184 -6.55 -18.17 -9.22
C ALA A 184 -6.40 -18.93 -7.90
N ALA A 185 -5.95 -20.19 -7.94
CA ALA A 185 -5.71 -20.98 -6.74
C ALA A 185 -4.60 -20.38 -5.88
N LEU A 186 -3.51 -19.92 -6.50
CA LEU A 186 -2.44 -19.22 -5.80
C LEU A 186 -2.91 -17.89 -5.19
N LEU A 187 -3.76 -17.13 -5.88
CA LEU A 187 -4.37 -15.92 -5.32
C LEU A 187 -5.20 -16.23 -4.07
N GLU A 188 -6.09 -17.23 -4.14
CA GLU A 188 -6.92 -17.63 -2.99
C GLU A 188 -6.08 -18.19 -1.83
N LEU A 189 -4.97 -18.88 -2.11
CA LEU A 189 -4.02 -19.29 -1.06
C LEU A 189 -3.33 -18.09 -0.40
N VAL A 190 -3.00 -17.04 -1.17
CA VAL A 190 -2.47 -15.78 -0.62
C VAL A 190 -3.53 -15.07 0.22
N MET A 191 -4.80 -15.06 -0.21
CA MET A 191 -5.92 -14.52 0.58
C MET A 191 -6.07 -15.25 1.91
N LEU A 192 -6.13 -16.59 1.85
CA LEU A 192 -6.25 -17.44 3.03
C LEU A 192 -5.09 -17.20 4.01
N ALA A 193 -3.86 -17.12 3.51
CA ALA A 193 -2.68 -16.85 4.34
C ALA A 193 -2.72 -15.45 4.97
N GLN A 194 -3.18 -14.44 4.22
CA GLN A 194 -3.33 -13.08 4.72
C GLN A 194 -4.40 -13.00 5.82
N HIS A 195 -5.60 -13.54 5.58
CA HIS A 195 -6.68 -13.54 6.57
C HIS A 195 -6.34 -14.39 7.81
N LEU A 196 -5.59 -15.49 7.64
CA LEU A 196 -5.09 -16.28 8.77
C LEU A 196 -4.09 -15.49 9.61
N THR A 197 -3.16 -14.80 8.95
CA THR A 197 -2.19 -13.93 9.62
C THR A 197 -2.90 -12.83 10.40
N ASP A 198 -3.89 -12.16 9.79
CA ASP A 198 -4.70 -11.13 10.46
C ASP A 198 -5.46 -11.69 11.67
N LEU A 199 -6.02 -12.89 11.55
CA LEU A 199 -6.73 -13.54 12.65
C LEU A 199 -5.79 -13.87 13.80
N LEU A 200 -4.66 -14.52 13.51
CA LEU A 200 -3.66 -14.90 14.51
C LEU A 200 -3.08 -13.66 15.20
N LYS A 201 -2.83 -12.58 14.47
CA LYS A 201 -2.39 -11.29 15.02
C LYS A 201 -3.39 -10.76 16.05
N VAL A 202 -4.68 -10.75 15.72
CA VAL A 202 -5.72 -10.24 16.62
C VAL A 202 -5.91 -11.17 17.82
N LEU A 203 -5.95 -12.49 17.61
CA LEU A 203 -6.11 -13.47 18.69
C LEU A 203 -4.92 -13.45 19.68
N GLN A 204 -3.71 -13.22 19.17
CA GLN A 204 -2.51 -13.00 19.99
C GLN A 204 -2.62 -11.71 20.79
N SER A 205 -3.06 -10.59 20.17
CA SER A 205 -3.13 -9.29 20.85
C SER A 205 -4.20 -9.26 21.96
N VAL A 206 -5.31 -9.97 21.78
CA VAL A 206 -6.35 -10.13 22.82
C VAL A 206 -6.05 -11.28 23.81
N ARG A 207 -4.87 -11.90 23.71
CA ARG A 207 -4.43 -13.04 24.56
C ARG A 207 -5.36 -14.25 24.54
N ARG A 208 -6.17 -14.44 23.48
CA ARG A 208 -6.98 -15.64 23.27
C ARG A 208 -6.16 -16.82 22.75
N VAL A 209 -5.10 -16.52 22.01
CA VAL A 209 -4.07 -17.49 21.58
C VAL A 209 -2.72 -16.94 22.07
N ARG A 210 -1.80 -17.83 22.46
CA ARG A 210 -0.42 -17.47 22.78
C ARG A 210 0.55 -18.31 21.96
N LEU A 211 0.98 -17.77 20.84
CA LEU A 211 2.08 -18.31 20.04
C LEU A 211 3.41 -18.00 20.72
N HIS A 212 4.33 -18.96 20.68
CA HIS A 212 5.71 -18.82 21.18
C HIS A 212 6.70 -19.37 20.14
N GLY A 213 8.00 -19.12 20.36
CA GLY A 213 9.07 -19.70 19.55
C GLY A 213 8.96 -19.39 18.06
N ALA A 214 9.08 -20.43 17.22
CA ALA A 214 9.08 -20.28 15.76
C ALA A 214 7.75 -19.75 15.20
N ALA A 215 6.61 -20.18 15.75
CA ALA A 215 5.29 -19.74 15.28
C ALA A 215 5.07 -18.23 15.52
N PHE A 216 5.51 -17.72 16.68
CA PHE A 216 5.45 -16.28 16.97
C PHE A 216 6.38 -15.47 16.05
N ARG A 217 7.62 -15.95 15.82
CA ARG A 217 8.57 -15.28 14.92
C ARG A 217 8.02 -15.22 13.49
N LEU A 218 7.43 -16.30 13.00
CA LEU A 218 6.79 -16.32 11.68
C LEU A 218 5.64 -15.32 11.60
N LEU A 219 4.74 -15.31 12.60
CA LEU A 219 3.66 -14.34 12.67
C LEU A 219 4.18 -12.90 12.68
N ALA A 220 5.22 -12.61 13.48
CA ALA A 220 5.83 -11.29 13.54
C ALA A 220 6.40 -10.83 12.19
N VAL A 221 7.10 -11.72 11.47
CA VAL A 221 7.62 -11.43 10.11
C VAL A 221 6.46 -11.13 9.15
N LEU A 222 5.43 -11.98 9.11
CA LEU A 222 4.29 -11.78 8.21
C LEU A 222 3.51 -10.49 8.52
N VAL A 223 3.37 -10.14 9.80
CA VAL A 223 2.70 -8.90 10.23
C VAL A 223 3.53 -7.66 9.89
N ASN A 224 4.85 -7.71 10.10
CA ASN A 224 5.74 -6.59 9.81
C ASN A 224 5.90 -6.36 8.30
N HIS A 225 5.76 -7.41 7.50
CA HIS A 225 5.82 -7.34 6.05
C HIS A 225 4.46 -7.56 5.39
N ALA A 226 3.40 -6.99 5.96
CA ALA A 226 2.04 -7.15 5.43
C ALA A 226 1.88 -6.75 3.94
N THR A 227 2.74 -5.87 3.41
CA THR A 227 2.77 -5.50 1.98
C THR A 227 3.17 -6.67 1.08
N TRP A 228 3.87 -7.69 1.58
CA TRP A 228 4.23 -8.88 0.81
C TRP A 228 3.01 -9.65 0.31
N PHE A 229 1.90 -9.68 1.06
CA PHE A 229 0.67 -10.31 0.59
C PHE A 229 0.12 -9.58 -0.65
N ALA A 230 0.07 -8.25 -0.63
CA ALA A 230 -0.38 -7.46 -1.77
C ALA A 230 0.52 -7.63 -3.01
N LEU A 231 1.84 -7.70 -2.80
CA LEU A 231 2.79 -8.01 -3.87
C LEU A 231 2.59 -9.41 -4.43
N ALA A 232 2.40 -10.41 -3.56
CA ALA A 232 2.16 -11.79 -3.94
C ALA A 232 0.87 -11.95 -4.77
N GLN A 233 -0.22 -11.25 -4.40
CA GLN A 233 -1.49 -11.25 -5.14
C GLN A 233 -1.34 -10.84 -6.61
N VAL A 234 -0.39 -9.96 -6.92
CA VAL A 234 -0.10 -9.53 -8.29
C VAL A 234 0.92 -10.47 -8.93
N ALA A 235 1.94 -10.87 -8.18
CA ALA A 235 3.02 -11.74 -8.66
C ALA A 235 2.53 -13.09 -9.18
N VAL A 236 1.45 -13.66 -8.62
CA VAL A 236 0.87 -14.93 -9.12
C VAL A 236 0.43 -14.84 -10.58
N PHE A 237 0.05 -13.66 -11.07
CA PHE A 237 -0.34 -13.46 -12.47
C PHE A 237 0.85 -13.33 -13.43
N LEU A 238 2.09 -13.23 -12.93
CA LEU A 238 3.29 -13.28 -13.79
C LEU A 238 3.41 -14.62 -14.52
N ILE A 239 2.91 -15.71 -13.92
CA ILE A 239 2.81 -17.01 -14.59
C ILE A 239 1.93 -16.91 -15.84
N ALA A 240 0.78 -16.23 -15.74
CA ALA A 240 -0.11 -16.00 -16.87
C ALA A 240 0.49 -15.02 -17.90
N VAL A 241 1.21 -13.99 -17.45
CA VAL A 241 1.94 -13.06 -18.33
C VAL A 241 2.95 -13.81 -19.19
N VAL A 242 3.85 -14.60 -18.59
CA VAL A 242 4.86 -15.37 -19.31
C VAL A 242 4.18 -16.35 -20.28
N THR A 243 3.13 -17.03 -19.83
CA THR A 243 2.38 -17.97 -20.67
C THR A 243 1.71 -17.29 -21.86
N ALA A 244 1.16 -16.08 -21.67
CA ALA A 244 0.54 -15.30 -22.75
C ALA A 244 1.58 -14.81 -23.77
N ILE A 245 2.77 -14.38 -23.32
CA ILE A 245 3.89 -14.03 -24.21
C ILE A 245 4.32 -15.23 -25.03
N VAL A 246 4.56 -16.38 -24.39
CA VAL A 246 4.95 -17.62 -25.06
C VAL A 246 3.88 -18.06 -26.07
N SER A 247 2.61 -17.97 -25.70
CA SER A 247 1.48 -18.31 -26.58
C SER A 247 1.37 -17.35 -27.77
N GLY A 248 1.63 -16.06 -27.56
CA GLY A 248 1.68 -15.05 -28.62
C GLY A 248 2.85 -15.25 -29.58
N ILE A 249 4.07 -15.45 -29.08
CA ILE A 249 5.27 -15.64 -29.90
C ILE A 249 5.21 -16.94 -30.71
N ARG A 250 4.74 -18.03 -30.09
CA ARG A 250 4.59 -19.32 -30.78
C ARG A 250 3.47 -19.34 -31.82
N MET A 251 2.59 -18.34 -31.84
CA MET A 251 1.51 -18.23 -32.82
C MET A 251 2.07 -17.72 -34.16
N SER A 252 2.29 -18.64 -35.11
CA SER A 252 2.63 -18.29 -36.50
C SER A 252 1.36 -17.98 -37.30
N PRO A 253 1.09 -16.71 -37.70
CA PRO A 253 -0.18 -16.37 -38.31
C PRO A 253 -0.35 -16.94 -39.72
N ALA A 254 0.75 -17.10 -40.46
CA ALA A 254 0.76 -17.62 -41.84
C ALA A 254 1.33 -19.05 -41.93
N GLY A 255 1.81 -19.62 -40.81
CA GLY A 255 2.34 -20.99 -40.80
C GLY A 255 1.23 -22.07 -40.83
N PRO A 256 1.62 -23.34 -41.09
CA PRO A 256 0.69 -24.47 -41.09
C PRO A 256 -0.11 -24.57 -39.80
N ILE A 257 -1.34 -25.09 -39.89
CA ILE A 257 -2.22 -25.21 -38.73
C ILE A 257 -1.73 -26.33 -37.79
N SER A 258 -1.36 -25.94 -36.57
CA SER A 258 -0.90 -26.82 -35.49
C SER A 258 -2.07 -27.29 -34.61
N PRO A 259 -1.99 -28.47 -33.96
CA PRO A 259 -2.98 -28.92 -32.99
C PRO A 259 -3.17 -27.94 -31.81
N ARG A 260 -2.14 -27.13 -31.54
CA ARG A 260 -2.15 -26.09 -30.49
C ARG A 260 -3.04 -24.90 -30.86
N ASP A 261 -3.28 -24.67 -32.15
CA ASP A 261 -4.02 -23.51 -32.67
C ASP A 261 -5.53 -23.63 -32.42
N PHE A 262 -6.05 -24.85 -32.37
CA PHE A 262 -7.47 -25.12 -32.09
C PHE A 262 -7.91 -24.69 -30.68
N ARG A 263 -6.96 -24.46 -29.76
CA ARG A 263 -7.26 -23.83 -28.46
C ARG A 263 -7.69 -22.36 -28.62
N TYR A 264 -7.14 -21.68 -29.62
CA TYR A 264 -7.24 -20.23 -29.82
C TYR A 264 -8.17 -19.84 -30.98
N LEU A 265 -8.64 -20.84 -31.73
CA LEU A 265 -9.57 -20.71 -32.86
C LEU A 265 -10.82 -21.57 -32.60
N PRO A 266 -11.70 -21.19 -31.65
CA PRO A 266 -12.92 -21.94 -31.38
C PRO A 266 -13.82 -21.97 -32.63
N GLY A 267 -14.42 -23.14 -32.91
CA GLY A 267 -15.37 -23.34 -34.01
C GLY A 267 -14.79 -23.86 -35.34
N ILE A 268 -13.48 -24.15 -35.42
CA ILE A 268 -12.88 -24.78 -36.61
C ILE A 268 -12.80 -26.31 -36.42
N PRO A 269 -13.36 -27.14 -37.33
CA PRO A 269 -13.29 -28.60 -37.24
C PRO A 269 -11.84 -29.11 -37.26
N ARG A 270 -11.44 -29.89 -36.25
CA ARG A 270 -10.07 -30.43 -36.10
C ARG A 270 -9.62 -31.30 -37.27
N VAL A 271 -10.55 -32.08 -37.83
CA VAL A 271 -10.26 -33.13 -38.83
C VAL A 271 -9.98 -32.53 -40.22
N LEU A 272 -10.49 -31.33 -40.51
CA LEU A 272 -10.39 -30.71 -41.84
C LEU A 272 -9.25 -29.69 -41.98
N ALA A 273 -8.67 -29.22 -40.88
CA ALA A 273 -7.75 -28.09 -40.88
C ALA A 273 -6.31 -28.44 -40.49
N TYR A 274 -6.02 -29.65 -40.02
CA TYR A 274 -4.67 -30.02 -39.59
C TYR A 274 -3.68 -30.08 -40.77
N GLY A 275 -2.53 -29.41 -40.66
CA GLY A 275 -1.47 -29.42 -41.68
C GLY A 275 -1.77 -28.63 -42.96
N GLY A 276 -3.00 -28.13 -43.15
CA GLY A 276 -3.37 -27.30 -44.29
C GLY A 276 -2.87 -25.85 -44.18
N GLU A 277 -2.87 -25.15 -45.32
CA GLU A 277 -2.58 -23.71 -45.35
C GLU A 277 -3.74 -22.89 -44.77
N PRO A 278 -3.45 -21.87 -43.94
CA PRO A 278 -4.50 -21.05 -43.35
C PRO A 278 -5.12 -20.10 -44.39
N ASN A 279 -6.45 -20.10 -44.50
CA ASN A 279 -7.15 -19.06 -45.27
C ASN A 279 -6.99 -17.67 -44.62
N GLU A 280 -7.30 -16.60 -45.36
CA GLU A 280 -7.13 -15.23 -44.86
C GLU A 280 -7.87 -14.95 -43.55
N ALA A 281 -9.06 -15.54 -43.36
CA ALA A 281 -9.85 -15.36 -42.14
C ALA A 281 -9.13 -15.93 -40.90
N ILE A 282 -8.49 -17.10 -41.04
CA ILE A 282 -7.68 -17.72 -39.99
C ILE A 282 -6.44 -16.87 -39.70
N VAL A 283 -5.75 -16.39 -40.74
CA VAL A 283 -4.58 -15.50 -40.58
C VAL A 283 -4.96 -14.23 -39.79
N ARG A 284 -6.10 -13.59 -40.12
CA ARG A 284 -6.60 -12.40 -39.40
C ARG A 284 -6.91 -12.71 -37.94
N ARG A 285 -7.59 -13.82 -37.64
CA ARG A 285 -7.87 -14.26 -36.25
C ARG A 285 -6.60 -14.52 -35.46
N ARG A 286 -5.61 -15.21 -36.05
CA ARG A 286 -4.30 -15.47 -35.42
C ARG A 286 -3.53 -14.19 -35.14
N ARG A 287 -3.51 -13.24 -36.08
CA ARG A 287 -2.89 -11.92 -35.87
C ARG A 287 -3.56 -11.17 -34.73
N LYS A 288 -4.90 -11.18 -34.67
CA LYS A 288 -5.67 -10.56 -33.58
C LYS A 288 -5.34 -11.21 -32.24
N PHE A 289 -5.35 -12.54 -32.17
CA PHE A 289 -4.98 -13.28 -30.95
C PHE A 289 -3.55 -12.95 -30.51
N ARG A 290 -2.57 -13.02 -31.42
CA ARG A 290 -1.17 -12.72 -31.10
C ARG A 290 -1.00 -11.31 -30.55
N ARG A 291 -1.59 -10.30 -31.22
CA ARG A 291 -1.55 -8.90 -30.76
C ARG A 291 -2.19 -8.75 -29.40
N HIS A 292 -3.35 -9.36 -29.19
CA HIS A 292 -4.05 -9.33 -27.91
C HIS A 292 -3.25 -9.99 -26.79
N ALA A 293 -2.75 -11.21 -27.00
CA ALA A 293 -1.96 -11.95 -26.01
C ALA A 293 -0.69 -11.18 -25.59
N ILE A 294 0.04 -10.61 -26.54
CA ILE A 294 1.24 -9.81 -26.26
C ILE A 294 0.85 -8.50 -25.55
N ALA A 295 -0.13 -7.76 -26.06
CA ALA A 295 -0.54 -6.48 -25.48
C ALA A 295 -1.04 -6.65 -24.04
N CYS A 296 -1.91 -7.62 -23.78
CA CYS A 296 -2.44 -7.91 -22.45
C CYS A 296 -1.32 -8.34 -21.49
N ALA A 297 -0.35 -9.14 -21.95
CA ALA A 297 0.79 -9.52 -21.14
C ALA A 297 1.69 -8.33 -20.77
N VAL A 298 2.04 -7.50 -21.76
CA VAL A 298 2.88 -6.31 -21.56
C VAL A 298 2.18 -5.33 -20.61
N TRP A 299 0.91 -5.01 -20.84
CA TRP A 299 0.18 -4.07 -19.98
C TRP A 299 -0.04 -4.62 -18.57
N THR A 300 -0.31 -5.92 -18.42
CA THR A 300 -0.40 -6.54 -17.08
C THR A 300 0.96 -6.49 -16.37
N LEU A 301 2.07 -6.70 -17.08
CA LEU A 301 3.42 -6.58 -16.52
C LEU A 301 3.70 -5.13 -16.08
N VAL A 302 3.40 -4.14 -16.92
CA VAL A 302 3.57 -2.71 -16.59
C VAL A 302 2.74 -2.34 -15.36
N ALA A 303 1.48 -2.76 -15.30
CA ALA A 303 0.63 -2.52 -14.13
C ALA A 303 1.18 -3.21 -12.87
N SER A 304 1.70 -4.44 -13.00
CA SER A 304 2.30 -5.20 -11.90
C SER A 304 3.57 -4.54 -11.36
N VAL A 305 4.41 -4.01 -12.25
CA VAL A 305 5.58 -3.20 -11.90
C VAL A 305 5.14 -1.91 -11.21
N GLY A 306 4.10 -1.24 -11.73
CA GLY A 306 3.52 -0.05 -11.11
C GLY A 306 3.05 -0.28 -9.67
N VAL A 307 2.31 -1.37 -9.43
CA VAL A 307 1.91 -1.78 -8.07
C VAL A 307 3.14 -2.10 -7.22
N THR A 308 4.12 -2.82 -7.76
CA THR A 308 5.33 -3.19 -7.02
C THR A 308 6.11 -1.95 -6.58
N VAL A 309 6.36 -1.00 -7.48
CA VAL A 309 7.04 0.26 -7.19
C VAL A 309 6.25 1.09 -6.17
N ALA A 310 4.93 1.16 -6.31
CA ALA A 310 4.07 1.86 -5.36
C ALA A 310 4.17 1.28 -3.94
N LEU A 311 4.09 -0.04 -3.81
CA LEU A 311 4.06 -0.72 -2.50
C LEU A 311 5.44 -0.98 -1.88
N THR A 312 6.52 -0.72 -2.62
CA THR A 312 7.90 -0.82 -2.12
C THR A 312 8.51 0.56 -1.97
N TYR A 313 8.96 1.17 -3.07
CA TYR A 313 9.56 2.50 -3.08
C TYR A 313 8.59 3.57 -2.59
N GLY A 314 7.31 3.51 -3.00
CA GLY A 314 6.31 4.46 -2.52
C GLY A 314 6.13 4.40 -1.00
N VAL A 315 5.97 3.20 -0.44
CA VAL A 315 5.86 3.00 1.02
C VAL A 315 7.11 3.52 1.72
N ALA A 316 8.30 3.16 1.23
CA ALA A 316 9.57 3.64 1.78
C ALA A 316 9.69 5.17 1.73
N ALA A 317 9.25 5.80 0.64
CA ALA A 317 9.24 7.26 0.50
C ALA A 317 8.28 7.94 1.49
N THR A 318 7.14 7.31 1.82
CA THR A 318 6.21 7.82 2.84
C THR A 318 6.68 7.60 4.28
N GLN A 319 7.58 6.64 4.50
CA GLN A 319 8.08 6.27 5.83
C GLN A 319 9.48 6.81 6.10
N ARG A 320 10.00 7.74 5.29
CA ARG A 320 11.28 8.39 5.57
C ARG A 320 11.18 9.16 6.88
N VAL A 321 11.78 8.59 7.92
CA VAL A 321 12.00 9.28 9.19
C VAL A 321 12.93 10.43 8.91
N ILE A 322 12.52 11.64 9.31
CA ILE A 322 13.34 12.83 9.17
C ILE A 322 14.56 12.65 10.08
N THR A 323 15.71 12.39 9.46
CA THR A 323 17.00 12.34 10.12
C THR A 323 17.44 13.77 10.40
N LEU A 324 17.76 14.04 11.65
CA LEU A 324 18.33 15.32 12.06
C LEU A 324 19.77 15.39 11.54
N SER A 325 20.26 16.57 11.15
CA SER A 325 21.68 16.77 10.81
C SER A 325 22.59 16.30 11.95
N ASP A 326 23.73 15.71 11.60
CA ASP A 326 24.69 15.23 12.60
C ASP A 326 25.26 16.40 13.42
N PRO A 327 25.61 16.18 14.69
CA PRO A 327 26.25 17.22 15.51
C PRO A 327 27.61 17.62 14.95
N GLU A 328 27.83 18.92 14.86
CA GLU A 328 29.09 19.52 14.47
C GLU A 328 30.06 19.61 15.66
N PRO A 329 31.38 19.64 15.39
CA PRO A 329 32.39 19.83 16.43
C PRO A 329 32.38 21.26 16.95
N TYR A 330 32.83 21.44 18.18
CA TYR A 330 33.11 22.75 18.80
C TYR A 330 34.34 22.64 19.71
N GLN A 331 34.89 23.79 20.10
CA GLN A 331 36.03 23.85 21.01
C GLN A 331 35.53 24.05 22.45
N VAL A 332 36.19 23.41 23.41
CA VAL A 332 35.94 23.63 24.85
C VAL A 332 37.25 23.94 25.54
N SER A 333 37.27 25.04 26.27
CA SER A 333 38.38 25.41 27.16
C SER A 333 37.81 26.01 28.44
N GLU A 334 38.35 25.60 29.59
CA GLU A 334 37.97 26.15 30.91
C GLU A 334 36.45 26.19 31.17
N GLY A 335 35.70 25.18 30.70
CA GLY A 335 34.25 25.11 30.89
C GLY A 335 33.42 26.02 29.98
N THR A 336 34.05 26.68 28.99
CA THR A 336 33.36 27.48 27.96
C THR A 336 33.42 26.77 26.61
N ILE A 337 32.26 26.56 26.00
CA ILE A 337 32.10 26.11 24.61
C ILE A 337 32.24 27.33 23.70
N THR A 338 33.13 27.25 22.72
CA THR A 338 33.39 28.32 21.74
C THR A 338 33.11 27.84 20.32
N ILE A 339 32.21 28.54 19.63
CA ILE A 339 31.79 28.28 18.25
C ILE A 339 32.06 29.52 17.39
N PRO A 340 33.04 29.50 16.47
CA PRO A 340 33.35 30.63 15.60
C PRO A 340 32.18 30.98 14.66
N TYR A 341 31.97 32.26 14.34
CA TYR A 341 30.94 32.65 13.38
C TYR A 341 31.13 32.03 12.00
N THR A 342 32.37 31.83 11.56
CA THR A 342 32.69 31.19 10.28
C THR A 342 32.13 29.77 10.15
N GLN A 343 31.79 29.12 11.27
CA GLN A 343 31.15 27.81 11.28
C GLN A 343 29.64 27.89 11.06
N VAL A 344 28.99 29.01 11.45
CA VAL A 344 27.52 29.11 11.57
C VAL A 344 26.89 30.25 10.77
N GLU A 345 27.66 30.92 9.90
CA GLU A 345 27.24 32.14 9.20
C GLU A 345 26.54 31.90 7.85
N ASP A 346 26.40 30.65 7.40
CA ASP A 346 25.87 30.28 6.08
C ASP A 346 24.34 30.42 5.95
N GLY A 347 23.64 30.63 7.06
CA GLY A 347 22.17 30.77 7.09
C GLY A 347 21.42 29.46 7.33
N HIS A 348 22.10 28.34 7.52
CA HIS A 348 21.51 27.03 7.77
C HIS A 348 21.43 26.67 9.26
N LEU A 349 20.69 25.61 9.56
CA LEU A 349 20.55 25.08 10.90
C LEU A 349 21.78 24.23 11.30
N HIS A 350 22.61 24.77 12.17
CA HIS A 350 23.74 24.06 12.77
C HIS A 350 23.31 23.37 14.06
N ARG A 351 23.78 22.14 14.27
CA ARG A 351 23.48 21.34 15.46
C ARG A 351 24.78 20.99 16.17
N PHE A 352 24.73 21.01 17.48
CA PHE A 352 25.82 20.60 18.36
C PHE A 352 25.30 19.65 19.43
N GLN A 353 26.18 18.81 19.98
CA GLN A 353 25.86 17.85 21.02
C GLN A 353 26.80 18.03 22.20
N TYR A 354 26.24 18.23 23.38
CA TYR A 354 26.97 18.37 24.63
C TYR A 354 26.53 17.28 25.61
N THR A 355 27.46 16.69 26.34
CA THR A 355 27.14 15.76 27.42
C THR A 355 27.23 16.51 28.74
N ALA A 356 26.10 16.63 29.43
CA ALA A 356 26.01 17.28 30.73
C ALA A 356 26.77 16.52 31.82
N ALA A 357 27.05 17.20 32.94
CA ALA A 357 27.77 16.64 34.09
C ALA A 357 27.07 15.40 34.69
N ASP A 358 25.75 15.30 34.56
CA ASP A 358 24.96 14.13 35.00
C ASP A 358 24.96 12.96 33.99
N GLY A 359 25.66 13.09 32.86
CA GLY A 359 25.76 12.11 31.78
C GLY A 359 24.69 12.25 30.69
N THR A 360 23.76 13.20 30.81
CA THR A 360 22.69 13.41 29.82
C THR A 360 23.25 13.95 28.52
N VAL A 361 22.96 13.29 27.39
CA VAL A 361 23.34 13.78 26.07
C VAL A 361 22.33 14.81 25.59
N MET A 362 22.76 16.06 25.58
CA MET A 362 21.98 17.21 25.17
C MET A 362 22.36 17.66 23.76
N ARG A 363 21.42 18.30 23.07
CA ARG A 363 21.67 18.92 21.78
C ARG A 363 21.23 20.36 21.80
N PHE A 364 21.94 21.22 21.09
CA PHE A 364 21.55 22.61 20.87
C PHE A 364 21.76 22.98 19.42
N ILE A 365 21.05 24.01 18.98
CA ILE A 365 21.05 24.48 17.61
C ILE A 365 21.40 25.95 17.55
N ILE A 366 22.09 26.32 16.47
CA ILE A 366 22.45 27.68 16.13
C ILE A 366 22.01 27.95 14.70
N ILE A 367 21.40 29.11 14.48
CA ILE A 367 21.06 29.56 13.13
C ILE A 367 21.22 31.07 13.01
N ARG A 368 21.79 31.51 11.89
CA ARG A 368 21.88 32.93 11.56
C ARG A 368 20.49 33.47 11.22
N LYS A 369 20.11 34.58 11.86
CA LYS A 369 18.87 35.30 11.59
C LYS A 369 19.11 36.32 10.47
N ASN A 370 19.29 37.59 10.85
CA ASN A 370 19.57 38.72 9.96
C ASN A 370 20.87 39.40 10.40
N GLY A 371 21.71 39.80 9.43
CA GLY A 371 22.99 40.45 9.72
C GLY A 371 23.88 39.56 10.58
N ASN A 372 24.36 40.07 11.71
CA ASN A 372 25.19 39.32 12.67
C ASN A 372 24.37 38.83 13.89
N SER A 373 23.05 38.67 13.76
CA SER A 373 22.20 38.13 14.82
C SER A 373 22.03 36.62 14.66
N TYR A 374 22.17 35.90 15.77
CA TYR A 374 22.02 34.44 15.83
C TYR A 374 20.83 34.04 16.72
N GLY A 375 20.17 32.95 16.37
CA GLY A 375 19.25 32.22 17.23
C GLY A 375 19.97 31.04 17.84
N VAL A 376 20.05 31.00 19.17
CA VAL A 376 20.68 29.92 19.93
C VAL A 376 19.65 29.35 20.90
N GLY A 377 19.55 28.03 20.98
CA GLY A 377 18.66 27.35 21.92
C GLY A 377 18.83 25.83 21.88
N LEU A 378 18.26 25.13 22.85
CA LEU A 378 18.28 23.67 22.90
C LEU A 378 17.55 23.09 21.67
N ASP A 379 17.99 21.93 21.20
CA ASP A 379 17.28 21.12 20.18
C ASP A 379 16.07 20.41 20.83
N ALA A 380 15.32 21.15 21.64
CA ALA A 380 14.19 20.73 22.45
C ALA A 380 13.19 21.89 22.62
N CYS A 381 11.92 21.57 22.84
CA CYS A 381 10.85 22.55 23.01
C CYS A 381 9.94 22.20 24.19
N ALA A 382 9.28 23.20 24.77
CA ALA A 382 8.40 23.03 25.93
C ALA A 382 7.22 22.07 25.66
N ASN A 383 6.72 22.00 24.42
CA ASN A 383 5.56 21.18 24.07
C ASN A 383 5.92 19.74 23.66
N CYS A 384 7.09 19.56 23.06
CA CYS A 384 7.46 18.32 22.35
C CYS A 384 8.62 17.56 23.01
N GLY A 385 9.34 18.20 23.94
CA GLY A 385 10.58 17.67 24.50
C GLY A 385 11.73 17.75 23.48
N ASP A 386 12.66 16.82 23.60
CA ASP A 386 13.91 16.70 22.85
C ASP A 386 13.76 16.10 21.44
N ALA A 387 12.58 16.19 20.84
CA ALA A 387 12.35 15.63 19.51
C ALA A 387 13.28 16.21 18.43
N GLY A 388 13.73 17.45 18.63
CA GLY A 388 14.63 18.19 17.73
C GLY A 388 13.95 18.92 16.58
N TYR A 389 14.78 19.64 15.82
CA TYR A 389 14.38 20.52 14.72
C TYR A 389 15.08 20.17 13.40
N TYR A 390 14.41 20.37 12.29
CA TYR A 390 15.00 20.16 10.97
C TYR A 390 14.71 21.34 10.06
N GLU A 391 15.61 21.58 9.11
CA GLU A 391 15.42 22.60 8.08
C GLU A 391 14.74 21.98 6.86
N LYS A 392 13.70 22.64 6.36
CA LYS A 392 13.01 22.27 5.12
C LYS A 392 12.43 23.51 4.45
N ASP A 393 12.72 23.68 3.17
CA ASP A 393 12.26 24.80 2.35
C ASP A 393 12.57 26.18 3.00
N GLY A 394 13.76 26.31 3.60
CA GLY A 394 14.21 27.54 4.29
C GLY A 394 13.48 27.84 5.61
N LYS A 395 12.76 26.86 6.17
CA LYS A 395 12.06 26.97 7.46
C LYS A 395 12.62 25.97 8.45
N ILE A 396 12.61 26.33 9.72
CA ILE A 396 12.94 25.43 10.82
C ILE A 396 11.66 24.81 11.36
N ILE A 397 11.59 23.48 11.38
CA ILE A 397 10.37 22.72 11.70
C ILE A 397 10.65 21.79 12.87
N CYS A 398 9.75 21.74 13.86
CA CYS A 398 9.84 20.78 14.95
C CYS A 398 9.54 19.37 14.44
N LYS A 399 10.43 18.41 14.70
CA LYS A 399 10.30 17.02 14.24
C LYS A 399 9.05 16.30 14.77
N LYS A 400 8.49 16.72 15.91
CA LYS A 400 7.33 16.05 16.54
C LYS A 400 5.99 16.73 16.24
N CYS A 401 5.91 18.06 16.35
CA CYS A 401 4.66 18.80 16.09
C CYS A 401 4.49 19.20 14.60
N ASP A 402 5.53 19.07 13.77
CA ASP A 402 5.59 19.53 12.37
C ASP A 402 5.25 21.02 12.18
N VAL A 403 5.33 21.80 13.26
CA VAL A 403 5.11 23.25 13.24
C VAL A 403 6.37 23.93 12.73
N ALA A 404 6.21 24.73 11.68
CA ALA A 404 7.25 25.63 11.19
C ALA A 404 7.38 26.83 12.13
N ILE A 405 8.62 27.13 12.52
CA ILE A 405 8.98 28.17 13.46
C ILE A 405 9.47 29.38 12.69
N ASN A 406 9.13 30.56 13.17
CA ASN A 406 9.67 31.78 12.63
C ASN A 406 11.15 31.93 13.04
N LEU A 407 12.04 32.07 12.06
CA LEU A 407 13.48 32.24 12.27
C LEU A 407 13.80 33.37 13.27
N ALA A 408 13.06 34.48 13.17
CA ALA A 408 13.25 35.65 14.03
C ALA A 408 12.92 35.37 15.50
N THR A 409 12.08 34.37 15.79
CA THR A 409 11.65 34.04 17.14
C THR A 409 12.53 32.98 17.83
N ILE A 410 13.51 32.42 17.13
CA ILE A 410 14.46 31.47 17.72
C ILE A 410 15.34 32.21 18.74
N GLY A 411 15.35 31.77 19.99
CA GLY A 411 15.96 32.49 21.13
C GLY A 411 14.94 33.19 22.04
N PHE A 412 13.65 33.16 21.69
CA PHE A 412 12.56 33.58 22.58
C PHE A 412 11.81 32.37 23.14
N LYS A 413 11.35 32.46 24.39
CA LYS A 413 10.59 31.39 25.06
C LYS A 413 9.18 31.23 24.47
N GLY A 414 8.69 30.00 24.42
CA GLY A 414 7.26 29.67 24.20
C GLY A 414 6.95 28.75 23.01
N GLY A 415 5.88 27.97 23.12
CA GLY A 415 5.35 27.13 22.04
C GLY A 415 6.32 26.02 21.57
N CYS A 416 6.38 25.80 20.25
CA CYS A 416 7.37 24.89 19.64
C CYS A 416 8.75 25.58 19.39
N ASN A 417 9.03 26.80 19.89
CA ASN A 417 10.37 27.41 19.74
C ASN A 417 11.45 26.65 20.53
N PRO A 418 12.71 26.64 20.04
CA PRO A 418 13.85 26.10 20.77
C PRO A 418 13.98 26.76 22.15
N ILE A 419 14.21 25.97 23.20
CA ILE A 419 14.33 26.49 24.58
C ILE A 419 15.60 27.36 24.64
N PRO A 420 15.47 28.69 24.90
CA PRO A 420 16.62 29.57 24.92
C PRO A 420 17.41 29.41 26.22
N PHE A 421 18.71 29.68 26.14
CA PHE A 421 19.63 29.72 27.26
C PHE A 421 20.66 30.84 27.05
N ASP A 422 21.36 31.21 28.12
CA ASP A 422 22.28 32.34 28.09
C ASP A 422 23.56 32.01 27.32
N TYR A 423 23.96 32.92 26.44
CA TYR A 423 25.19 32.85 25.65
C TYR A 423 25.76 34.26 25.44
N THR A 424 27.06 34.34 25.15
CA THR A 424 27.74 35.59 24.82
C THR A 424 28.17 35.57 23.35
N SER A 425 27.98 36.68 22.66
CA SER A 425 28.33 36.85 21.25
C SER A 425 29.39 37.95 21.14
N GLN A 426 30.67 37.59 21.26
CA GLN A 426 31.81 38.53 21.28
C GLN A 426 33.02 37.91 20.55
N ASP A 427 33.98 38.73 20.15
CA ASP A 427 35.25 38.29 19.55
C ASP A 427 35.13 37.34 18.35
N GLY A 428 34.08 37.50 17.54
CA GLY A 428 33.87 36.66 16.35
C GLY A 428 33.34 35.25 16.63
N ALA A 429 32.87 34.97 17.84
CA ALA A 429 32.37 33.66 18.25
C ALA A 429 31.13 33.74 19.15
N ILE A 430 30.42 32.62 19.22
CA ILE A 430 29.38 32.34 20.22
C ILE A 430 30.04 31.54 21.34
N GLN A 431 29.95 32.07 22.56
CA GLN A 431 30.51 31.46 23.77
C GLN A 431 29.38 31.04 24.70
N ILE A 432 29.40 29.78 25.14
CA ILE A 432 28.36 29.17 25.98
C ILE A 432 29.03 28.55 27.21
N GLN A 433 28.60 28.94 28.40
CA GLN A 433 29.07 28.31 29.63
C GLN A 433 28.46 26.92 29.77
N THR A 434 29.29 25.91 30.01
CA THR A 434 28.85 24.52 30.19
C THR A 434 27.86 24.38 31.35
N THR A 435 28.06 25.12 32.43
CA THR A 435 27.15 25.17 33.59
C THR A 435 25.73 25.62 33.23
N THR A 436 25.57 26.48 32.22
CA THR A 436 24.26 26.89 31.70
C THR A 436 23.54 25.71 31.03
N LEU A 437 24.28 24.87 30.30
CA LEU A 437 23.71 23.67 29.67
C LEU A 437 23.43 22.58 30.71
N ASP A 438 24.32 22.36 31.66
CA ASP A 438 24.14 21.41 32.76
C ASP A 438 22.83 21.66 33.53
N ALA A 439 22.52 22.93 33.82
CA ALA A 439 21.28 23.32 34.50
C ALA A 439 20.00 22.98 33.72
N LEU A 440 20.12 22.68 32.43
CA LEU A 440 19.01 22.42 31.52
C LEU A 440 18.91 20.95 31.09
N SER A 441 19.72 20.05 31.65
CA SER A 441 19.74 18.62 31.30
C SER A 441 18.37 17.96 31.40
N GLY A 442 17.54 18.36 32.38
CA GLY A 442 16.19 17.85 32.57
C GLY A 442 15.19 18.09 31.41
N ASN A 443 15.58 18.82 30.37
CA ASN A 443 14.79 18.95 29.12
C ASN A 443 15.02 17.80 28.13
N PHE A 444 15.99 16.94 28.40
CA PHE A 444 16.35 15.76 27.62
C PHE A 444 16.11 14.50 28.47
N SER A 445 15.51 13.46 27.89
CA SER A 445 15.03 12.28 28.61
C SER A 445 15.25 10.98 27.87
#